data_AF-A0A228J9X3-F1
#
_entry.id   AF-A0A228J9X3-F1
#
_cell.length_a   1.000
_cell.length_b   1.000
_cell.length_c   1.000
_cell.angle_alpha   90.00
_cell.angle_beta   90.00
_cell.angle_gamma   90.00
#
_symmetry.space_group_name_H-M   'P 1'
#
loop_
_entity.id
_entity.type
_entity.pdbx_description
1 polymer ?
#
loop_
_entity_poly.entity_id
_entity_poly.type
_entity_poly.pdbx_seq_one_letter_code
_entity_poly.pdbx_strand_id
1 'polypeptide(L)'
;MGFVNEDGTGVLKQHMEFGKTVNSNMLDIAVLEWCKLFADRNAVHHWKRVIRDDTEQQRFLGDMLLDAATSLNDWKRYLDTVRVYRDKFVAHLDDLDEMHTPSLAVALKCVLFLYAHIRANYPVSSLAMPRRARLPESLSVYYEACRDEARQAYDAGRGV
;
A
#
# COMPACT_ATOMS: atom_id res chain seq x y z
N MET A 1 20.31 6.65 -4.17
CA MET A 1 19.79 5.93 -2.99
C MET A 1 19.88 4.43 -3.24
N GLY A 2 20.47 3.68 -2.30
CA GLY A 2 20.61 2.22 -2.36
C GLY A 2 19.83 1.57 -1.22
N PHE A 3 19.44 0.30 -1.38
CA PHE A 3 18.67 -0.44 -0.39
C PHE A 3 19.57 -1.22 0.57
N VAL A 4 19.11 -1.31 1.81
CA VAL A 4 19.69 -2.09 2.91
C VAL A 4 18.78 -3.30 3.14
N ASN A 5 19.33 -4.50 3.32
CA ASN A 5 18.51 -5.66 3.70
C ASN A 5 18.03 -5.52 5.16
N GLU A 6 17.12 -6.39 5.59
CA GLU A 6 16.55 -6.40 6.95
C GLU A 6 17.61 -6.55 8.07
N ASP A 7 18.82 -6.99 7.75
CA ASP A 7 19.95 -7.16 8.66
C ASP A 7 20.98 -6.01 8.62
N GLY A 8 20.71 -4.94 7.86
CA GLY A 8 21.64 -3.82 7.76
C GLY A 8 22.73 -3.97 6.71
N THR A 9 22.81 -5.09 5.97
CA THR A 9 23.86 -5.32 4.97
C THR A 9 23.28 -5.51 3.58
N GLY A 10 23.83 -4.86 2.56
CA GLY A 10 23.34 -5.01 1.17
C GLY A 10 24.36 -4.55 0.16
N VAL A 11 24.67 -5.41 -0.83
CA VAL A 11 25.52 -5.05 -1.95
C VAL A 11 24.66 -4.39 -3.03
N LEU A 12 25.10 -3.23 -3.53
CA LEU A 12 24.56 -2.57 -4.72
C LEU A 12 24.62 -3.53 -5.93
N LYS A 13 23.55 -4.28 -6.20
CA LYS A 13 23.43 -5.12 -7.41
C LYS A 13 22.14 -4.84 -8.16
N GLN A 14 22.15 -3.76 -8.95
CA GLN A 14 22.18 -3.77 -10.42
C GLN A 14 22.10 -2.33 -10.96
N HIS A 15 22.97 -2.02 -11.92
CA HIS A 15 23.32 -0.67 -12.42
C HIS A 15 22.40 -0.11 -13.52
N MET A 16 21.12 -0.49 -13.57
CA MET A 16 20.20 0.09 -14.56
C MET A 16 19.27 1.09 -13.88
N GLU A 17 19.48 2.37 -14.17
CA GLU A 17 18.62 3.48 -13.76
C GLU A 17 17.13 3.19 -14.05
N PHE A 18 16.84 2.41 -15.11
CA PHE A 18 15.50 1.89 -15.40
C PHE A 18 14.85 1.13 -14.24
N GLY A 19 15.57 0.18 -13.60
CA GLY A 19 15.02 -0.61 -12.49
C GLY A 19 14.76 0.24 -11.25
N LYS A 20 15.62 1.24 -10.99
CA LYS A 20 15.39 2.23 -9.92
C LYS A 20 14.14 3.05 -10.21
N THR A 21 14.03 3.59 -11.42
CA THR A 21 12.89 4.41 -11.85
C THR A 21 11.58 3.62 -11.80
N VAL A 22 11.55 2.39 -12.29
CA VAL A 22 10.34 1.56 -12.26
C VAL A 22 9.94 1.21 -10.83
N ASN A 23 10.88 0.81 -9.97
CA ASN A 23 10.57 0.47 -8.58
C ASN A 23 10.10 1.69 -7.78
N SER A 24 10.74 2.85 -7.95
CA SER A 24 10.28 4.10 -7.33
C SER A 24 8.87 4.46 -7.82
N ASN A 25 8.60 4.36 -9.12
CA ASN A 25 7.25 4.61 -9.65
C ASN A 25 6.20 3.66 -9.05
N MET A 26 6.51 2.37 -8.86
CA MET A 26 5.56 1.44 -8.26
C MET A 26 5.29 1.74 -6.78
N LEU A 27 6.33 2.13 -6.03
CA LEU A 27 6.20 2.60 -4.66
C LEU A 27 5.33 3.88 -4.60
N ASP A 28 5.58 4.83 -5.48
CA ASP A 28 4.84 6.09 -5.54
C ASP A 28 3.37 5.87 -5.87
N ILE A 29 3.08 5.00 -6.85
CA ILE A 29 1.71 4.59 -7.17
C ILE A 29 1.06 3.91 -5.96
N ALA A 30 1.76 2.98 -5.29
CA ALA A 30 1.22 2.31 -4.11
C ALA A 30 0.87 3.32 -3.01
N VAL A 31 1.74 4.29 -2.73
CA VAL A 31 1.49 5.35 -1.74
C VAL A 31 0.34 6.27 -2.17
N LEU A 32 0.28 6.65 -3.45
CA LEU A 32 -0.81 7.49 -3.98
C LEU A 32 -2.18 6.81 -3.85
N GLU A 33 -2.30 5.56 -4.30
CA GLU A 33 -3.55 4.82 -4.22
C GLU A 33 -3.93 4.55 -2.75
N TRP A 34 -2.95 4.19 -1.91
CA TRP A 34 -3.19 4.01 -0.48
C TRP A 34 -3.68 5.29 0.19
N CYS A 35 -3.09 6.43 -0.15
CA CYS A 35 -3.52 7.73 0.36
C CYS A 35 -4.99 8.02 0.04
N LYS A 36 -5.47 7.70 -1.17
CA LYS A 36 -6.89 7.88 -1.53
C LYS A 36 -7.82 7.04 -0.67
N LEU A 37 -7.36 5.86 -0.23
CA LEU A 37 -8.16 4.96 0.60
C LEU A 37 -8.20 5.41 2.06
N PHE A 38 -7.07 5.84 2.64
CA PHE A 38 -6.92 6.01 4.10
C PHE A 38 -6.49 7.40 4.57
N ALA A 39 -5.75 8.15 3.76
CA ALA A 39 -5.11 9.38 4.19
C ALA A 39 -5.85 10.65 3.73
N ASP A 40 -6.47 10.63 2.56
CA ASP A 40 -7.24 11.75 2.05
C ASP A 40 -8.73 11.59 2.35
N ARG A 41 -9.19 12.24 3.42
CA ARG A 41 -10.59 12.20 3.85
C ARG A 41 -11.57 12.74 2.79
N ASN A 42 -11.09 13.57 1.88
CA ASN A 42 -11.90 14.17 0.82
C ASN A 42 -11.90 13.32 -0.47
N ALA A 43 -11.06 12.29 -0.55
CA ALA A 43 -10.99 11.42 -1.72
C ALA A 43 -12.29 10.64 -1.93
N VAL A 44 -12.66 10.46 -3.20
CA VAL A 44 -13.86 9.69 -3.61
C VAL A 44 -13.83 8.26 -3.10
N HIS A 45 -12.65 7.67 -3.02
CA HIS A 45 -12.45 6.27 -2.66
C HIS A 45 -12.12 6.06 -1.17
N HIS A 46 -12.20 7.11 -0.35
CA HIS A 46 -11.86 7.01 1.07
C HIS A 46 -12.76 6.00 1.78
N TRP A 47 -12.20 5.16 2.66
CA TRP A 47 -12.91 4.05 3.30
C TRP A 47 -14.20 4.47 4.04
N LYS A 48 -14.21 5.67 4.64
CA LYS A 48 -15.41 6.25 5.28
C LYS A 48 -16.58 6.55 4.34
N ARG A 49 -16.34 6.65 3.03
CA ARG A 49 -17.42 6.82 2.03
C ARG A 49 -18.07 5.49 1.66
N VAL A 50 -17.34 4.40 1.88
CA VAL A 50 -17.82 3.02 1.73
C VAL A 50 -18.56 2.62 3.01
N ILE A 51 -17.90 2.72 4.16
CA ILE A 51 -18.44 2.41 5.49
C ILE A 51 -19.04 3.68 6.08
N ARG A 52 -20.36 3.87 5.92
CA ARG A 52 -21.01 5.17 6.16
C ARG A 52 -21.50 5.38 7.59
N ASP A 53 -21.89 4.32 8.28
CA ASP A 53 -22.36 4.42 9.65
C ASP A 53 -21.20 4.73 10.61
N ASP A 54 -21.38 5.70 11.50
CA ASP A 54 -20.31 6.16 12.39
C ASP A 54 -19.89 5.10 13.41
N THR A 55 -20.84 4.29 13.90
CA THR A 55 -20.56 3.20 14.85
C THR A 55 -19.79 2.09 14.14
N GLU A 56 -20.19 1.77 12.91
CA GLU A 56 -19.48 0.83 12.05
C GLU A 56 -18.08 1.34 11.69
N GLN A 57 -17.91 2.63 11.41
CA GLN A 57 -16.59 3.21 11.15
C GLN A 57 -15.65 3.08 12.35
N GLN A 58 -16.14 3.31 13.56
CA GLN A 58 -15.35 3.17 14.78
C GLN A 58 -14.93 1.71 15.00
N ARG A 59 -15.86 0.77 14.82
CA ARG A 59 -15.58 -0.67 14.91
C ARG A 59 -14.58 -1.09 13.85
N PHE A 60 -14.81 -0.76 12.58
CA PHE A 60 -13.91 -1.05 11.47
C PHE A 60 -12.50 -0.54 11.75
N LEU A 61 -12.37 0.72 12.18
CA LEU A 61 -11.06 1.28 12.50
C LEU A 61 -10.41 0.51 13.65
N GLY A 62 -11.14 0.26 14.75
CA GLY A 62 -10.62 -0.50 15.89
C GLY A 62 -10.09 -1.88 15.51
N ASP A 63 -10.89 -2.64 14.75
CA ASP A 63 -10.55 -3.99 14.31
C ASP A 63 -9.38 -3.98 13.33
N MET A 64 -9.34 -3.02 12.40
CA MET A 64 -8.22 -2.86 11.47
C MET A 64 -6.92 -2.51 12.19
N LEU A 65 -6.96 -1.64 13.20
CA LEU A 65 -5.77 -1.29 13.98
C LEU A 65 -5.27 -2.48 14.81
N LEU A 66 -6.18 -3.29 15.34
CA LEU A 66 -5.85 -4.53 16.04
C LEU A 66 -5.17 -5.54 15.10
N ASP A 67 -5.73 -5.79 13.91
CA ASP A 67 -5.15 -6.67 12.89
C ASP A 67 -3.78 -6.17 12.40
N ALA A 68 -3.66 -4.85 12.22
CA ALA A 68 -2.41 -4.21 11.86
C ALA A 68 -1.35 -4.26 12.98
N ALA A 69 -1.74 -4.63 14.21
CA ALA A 69 -0.91 -4.59 15.41
C ALA A 69 -0.35 -3.18 15.68
N THR A 70 -1.22 -2.16 15.59
CA THR A 70 -0.84 -0.76 15.77
C THR A 70 -1.83 -0.03 16.69
N SER A 71 -1.37 1.02 17.37
CA SER A 71 -2.26 1.86 18.19
C SER A 71 -2.88 3.00 17.38
N LEU A 72 -3.93 3.63 17.91
CA LEU A 72 -4.52 4.82 17.26
C LEU A 72 -3.52 5.98 17.14
N ASN A 73 -2.61 6.13 18.10
CA ASN A 73 -1.58 7.17 18.05
C ASN A 73 -0.53 6.85 16.99
N ASP A 74 -0.10 5.60 16.90
CA ASP A 74 0.86 5.13 15.89
C ASP A 74 0.27 5.22 14.49
N TRP A 75 -1.01 4.89 14.35
CA TRP A 75 -1.77 5.07 13.13
C TRP A 75 -1.78 6.52 12.65
N LYS A 76 -2.04 7.49 13.54
CA LYS A 76 -2.00 8.92 13.18
C LYS A 76 -0.61 9.33 12.71
N ARG A 77 0.43 8.92 13.45
CA ARG A 77 1.83 9.18 13.05
C ARG A 77 2.14 8.57 11.69
N TYR A 78 1.71 7.33 11.46
CA TYR A 78 1.90 6.63 10.20
C TYR A 78 1.19 7.32 9.04
N LEU A 79 -0.07 7.74 9.22
CA LEU A 79 -0.81 8.52 8.23
C LEU A 79 -0.04 9.79 7.84
N ASP A 80 0.52 10.50 8.82
CA ASP A 80 1.27 11.71 8.55
C ASP A 80 2.60 11.41 7.84
N THR A 81 3.31 10.33 8.18
CA THR A 81 4.50 9.89 7.45
C THR A 81 4.20 9.61 5.97
N VAL A 82 3.12 8.87 5.69
CA VAL A 82 2.76 8.53 4.30
C VAL A 82 2.28 9.77 3.53
N ARG A 83 1.57 10.70 4.17
CA ARG A 83 1.19 11.99 3.57
C ARG A 83 2.38 12.86 3.25
N VAL A 84 3.33 12.99 4.18
CA VAL A 84 4.56 13.76 3.96
C VAL A 84 5.33 13.17 2.78
N TYR A 85 5.46 11.84 2.70
CA TYR A 85 6.07 11.20 1.54
C TYR A 85 5.38 11.58 0.23
N ARG A 86 4.04 11.43 0.18
CA ARG A 86 3.24 11.79 -1.00
C ARG A 86 3.45 13.25 -1.40
N ASP A 87 3.27 14.16 -0.45
CA ASP A 87 3.26 15.60 -0.72
C ASP A 87 4.66 16.07 -1.13
N LYS A 88 5.70 15.61 -0.46
CA LYS A 88 7.07 16.14 -0.60
C LYS A 88 7.95 15.41 -1.60
N PHE A 89 7.58 14.19 -2.02
CA PHE A 89 8.42 13.40 -2.92
C PHE A 89 7.67 12.84 -4.12
N VAL A 90 6.33 12.74 -4.06
CA VAL A 90 5.55 12.26 -5.22
C VAL A 90 4.87 13.43 -5.96
N ALA A 91 4.27 14.36 -5.23
CA ALA A 91 3.51 15.48 -5.79
C ALA A 91 4.36 16.73 -6.02
N HIS A 92 5.27 17.04 -5.08
CA HIS A 92 6.14 18.21 -5.12
C HIS A 92 7.60 17.76 -5.03
N LEU A 93 8.14 17.30 -6.16
CA LEU A 93 9.42 16.58 -6.30
C LEU A 93 10.71 17.34 -5.89
N ASP A 94 10.65 18.46 -5.15
CA ASP A 94 11.82 19.33 -4.89
C ASP A 94 11.80 20.03 -3.52
N ASP A 95 10.94 19.65 -2.58
CA ASP A 95 10.77 20.40 -1.31
C ASP A 95 11.75 19.99 -0.20
N LEU A 96 12.34 18.79 -0.27
CA LEU A 96 13.19 18.21 0.77
C LEU A 96 14.35 17.41 0.18
N ASP A 97 15.54 17.53 0.79
CA ASP A 97 16.77 16.88 0.29
C ASP A 97 16.85 15.37 0.59
N GLU A 98 16.11 14.88 1.59
CA GLU A 98 16.16 13.49 2.03
C GLU A 98 14.79 12.82 2.03
N MET A 99 14.66 11.77 1.22
CA MET A 99 13.45 10.97 1.12
C MET A 99 13.38 9.89 2.20
N HIS A 100 12.43 10.02 3.13
CA HIS A 100 12.08 8.97 4.09
C HIS A 100 10.90 8.14 3.58
N THR A 101 11.21 7.00 2.95
CA THR A 101 10.19 6.07 2.46
C THR A 101 9.41 5.43 3.62
N PRO A 102 8.06 5.50 3.63
CA PRO A 102 7.27 4.83 4.67
C PRO A 102 7.34 3.31 4.51
N SER A 103 7.36 2.60 5.64
CA SER A 103 7.16 1.14 5.61
C SER A 103 5.78 0.82 5.05
N LEU A 104 5.70 -0.06 4.04
CA LEU A 104 4.43 -0.49 3.45
C LEU A 104 3.78 -1.66 4.19
N ALA A 105 4.38 -2.18 5.26
CA ALA A 105 3.83 -3.32 6.00
C ALA A 105 2.47 -3.02 6.62
N VAL A 106 2.33 -1.87 7.29
CA VAL A 106 1.05 -1.41 7.85
C VAL A 106 0.05 -1.10 6.73
N ALA A 107 0.49 -0.42 5.68
CA ALA A 107 -0.35 -0.10 4.53
C ALA A 107 -0.96 -1.37 3.89
N LEU A 108 -0.14 -2.40 3.68
CA LEU A 108 -0.58 -3.68 3.12
C LEU A 108 -1.64 -4.34 4.01
N LYS A 109 -1.39 -4.46 5.32
CA LYS A 109 -2.38 -5.03 6.25
C LYS A 109 -3.72 -4.29 6.20
N CYS A 110 -3.70 -2.96 6.22
CA CYS A 110 -4.92 -2.15 6.13
C CYS A 110 -5.68 -2.38 4.81
N VAL A 111 -4.99 -2.51 3.69
CA VAL A 111 -5.62 -2.80 2.39
C VAL A 111 -6.23 -4.19 2.37
N LEU A 112 -5.51 -5.20 2.86
CA LEU A 112 -6.01 -6.57 2.97
C LEU A 112 -7.27 -6.62 3.84
N PHE A 113 -7.25 -5.92 4.98
CA PHE A 113 -8.38 -5.84 5.90
C PHE A 113 -9.59 -5.13 5.26
N LEU A 114 -9.39 -3.97 4.63
CA LEU A 114 -10.45 -3.24 3.93
C LEU A 114 -11.06 -4.10 2.81
N TYR A 115 -10.23 -4.80 2.04
CA TYR A 115 -10.68 -5.66 0.96
C TYR A 115 -11.54 -6.82 1.48
N ALA A 116 -11.08 -7.51 2.53
CA ALA A 116 -11.82 -8.58 3.18
C ALA A 116 -13.16 -8.08 3.74
N HIS A 117 -13.15 -6.91 4.39
CA HIS A 117 -14.36 -6.27 4.90
C HIS A 117 -15.37 -5.96 3.79
N ILE A 118 -14.93 -5.37 2.67
CA ILE A 118 -15.81 -5.09 1.52
C ILE A 118 -16.39 -6.39 0.95
N ARG A 119 -15.58 -7.44 0.80
CA ARG A 119 -16.09 -8.72 0.30
C ARG A 119 -17.11 -9.38 1.22
N ALA A 120 -16.92 -9.26 2.53
CA ALA A 120 -17.81 -9.86 3.51
C ALA A 120 -19.17 -9.12 3.62
N ASN A 121 -19.19 -7.81 3.36
CA ASN A 121 -20.36 -6.96 3.63
C ASN A 121 -21.10 -6.49 2.38
N TYR A 122 -20.54 -6.66 1.17
CA TYR A 122 -21.17 -6.25 -0.07
C TYR A 122 -21.45 -7.46 -0.99
N PRO A 123 -22.61 -7.49 -1.66
CA PRO A 123 -22.95 -8.61 -2.53
C PRO A 123 -22.01 -8.68 -3.74
N VAL A 124 -21.72 -9.90 -4.20
CA VAL A 124 -20.84 -10.14 -5.36
C VAL A 124 -21.29 -9.37 -6.60
N SER A 125 -22.59 -9.14 -6.77
CA SER A 125 -23.15 -8.33 -7.87
C SER A 125 -22.70 -6.86 -7.83
N SER A 126 -22.52 -6.27 -6.65
CA SER A 126 -21.98 -4.91 -6.49
C SER A 126 -20.47 -4.85 -6.74
N LEU A 127 -19.78 -5.98 -6.62
CA LEU A 127 -18.34 -6.12 -6.91
C LEU A 127 -18.08 -6.63 -8.34
N ALA A 128 -19.13 -7.04 -9.04
CA ALA A 128 -19.04 -7.53 -10.41
C ALA A 128 -18.77 -6.35 -11.35
N MET A 129 -17.65 -6.41 -12.05
CA MET A 129 -17.27 -5.45 -13.08
C MET A 129 -17.47 -6.12 -14.45
N PRO A 130 -18.58 -5.87 -15.19
CA PRO A 130 -18.99 -6.66 -16.35
C PRO A 130 -18.02 -6.68 -17.55
N ARG A 131 -16.88 -5.97 -17.46
CA ARG A 131 -15.84 -5.88 -18.50
C ARG A 131 -14.41 -5.89 -17.94
N ARG A 132 -14.22 -6.29 -16.68
CA ARG A 132 -12.88 -6.39 -16.07
C ARG A 132 -12.66 -7.79 -15.52
N ALA A 133 -11.38 -8.14 -15.30
CA ALA A 133 -11.01 -9.36 -14.61
C ALA A 133 -11.79 -9.47 -13.29
N ARG A 134 -12.19 -10.71 -12.94
CA ARG A 134 -12.80 -10.96 -11.63
C ARG A 134 -11.81 -10.55 -10.55
N LEU A 135 -12.29 -9.82 -9.55
CA LEU A 135 -11.46 -9.49 -8.39
C LEU A 135 -11.06 -10.78 -7.66
N PRO A 136 -9.82 -10.87 -7.14
CA PRO A 136 -9.31 -12.09 -6.51
C PRO A 136 -10.16 -12.47 -5.29
N GLU A 137 -10.37 -13.76 -5.06
CA GLU A 137 -11.13 -14.20 -3.88
C GLU A 137 -10.45 -13.81 -2.58
N SER A 138 -9.15 -14.05 -2.53
CA SER A 138 -8.26 -13.63 -1.46
C SER A 138 -7.19 -12.69 -2.02
N LEU A 139 -7.22 -11.43 -1.57
CA LEU A 139 -6.22 -10.45 -1.99
C LEU A 139 -4.83 -10.80 -1.44
N SER A 140 -4.73 -11.47 -0.29
CA SER A 140 -3.44 -11.89 0.26
C SER A 140 -2.81 -12.97 -0.61
N VAL A 141 -3.56 -13.99 -1.01
CA VAL A 141 -3.06 -15.04 -1.92
C VAL A 141 -2.64 -14.45 -3.26
N TYR A 142 -3.43 -13.52 -3.80
CA TYR A 142 -3.08 -12.82 -5.04
C TYR A 142 -1.79 -12.00 -4.90
N TYR A 143 -1.67 -11.22 -3.82
CA TYR A 143 -0.46 -10.43 -3.55
C TYR A 143 0.78 -11.32 -3.41
N GLU A 144 0.68 -12.41 -2.67
CA GLU A 144 1.76 -13.37 -2.48
C GLU A 144 2.22 -14.00 -3.80
N ALA A 145 1.28 -14.39 -4.66
CA ALA A 145 1.61 -14.89 -6.00
C ALA A 145 2.34 -13.84 -6.85
N CYS A 146 1.85 -12.59 -6.88
CA CYS A 146 2.53 -11.50 -7.59
C CYS A 146 3.93 -11.21 -7.00
N ARG A 147 4.08 -11.30 -5.68
CA ARG A 147 5.36 -11.10 -5.00
C ARG A 147 6.37 -12.17 -5.37
N ASP A 148 5.94 -13.43 -5.39
CA ASP A 148 6.80 -14.56 -5.76
C ASP A 148 7.19 -14.51 -7.23
N GLU A 149 6.26 -14.16 -8.13
CA GLU A 149 6.56 -13.91 -9.54
C GLU A 149 7.60 -12.78 -9.71
N ALA A 150 7.41 -11.66 -9.01
CA ALA A 150 8.35 -10.54 -9.05
C ALA A 150 9.75 -10.94 -8.54
N ARG A 151 9.84 -11.73 -7.46
CA ARG A 151 11.10 -12.27 -6.94
C ARG A 151 11.80 -13.16 -7.95
N GLN A 152 11.06 -14.09 -8.57
CA GLN A 152 11.62 -14.98 -9.61
C GLN A 152 12.17 -14.19 -10.80
N ALA A 153 11.42 -13.21 -11.29
CA ALA A 153 11.87 -12.34 -12.39
C ALA A 153 13.12 -11.55 -12.01
N TYR A 154 13.18 -11.04 -10.78
CA TYR A 154 14.34 -10.30 -10.28
C TYR A 154 15.58 -11.19 -10.12
N ASP A 155 15.42 -12.39 -9.57
CA ASP A 155 16.51 -13.36 -9.40
C ASP A 155 17.04 -13.87 -10.75
N ALA A 156 16.14 -14.12 -11.72
CA ALA A 156 16.54 -14.43 -13.09
C ALA A 156 17.33 -13.30 -13.73
N GLY A 157 16.98 -12.04 -13.44
CA GLY A 157 17.72 -10.86 -13.90
C GLY A 157 19.10 -10.70 -13.28
N ARG A 158 19.35 -11.20 -12.06
CA ARG A 158 20.66 -11.13 -11.37
C ARG A 158 21.75 -12.02 -11.97
N GLY A 159 21.36 -13.02 -12.76
CA GLY A 159 22.27 -13.95 -13.43
C GLY A 159 22.81 -13.47 -14.79
N VAL A 160 22.43 -12.27 -15.23
CA VAL A 160 22.86 -11.63 -16.49
C VAL A 160 23.86 -10.51 -16.19
#